data_AF-V4HR67-F1
#
_entry.id   AF-V4HR67-F1
#
_cell.length_a   1.000
_cell.length_b   1.000
_cell.length_c   1.000
_cell.angle_alpha   90.00
_cell.angle_beta   90.00
_cell.angle_gamma   90.00
#
_symmetry.space_group_name_H-M   'P 1'
#
loop_
_entity.id
_entity.type
_entity.pdbx_description
1 polymer ?
#
loop_
_entity_poly.entity_id
_entity_poly.type
_entity_poly.pdbx_seq_one_letter_code
_entity_poly.pdbx_strand_id
1 'polypeptide(L)'
;MPNKADWQQIYSTEYVKAPECWKTCGGYCCKNFYGEHFNILDKNGVSLPLLEKEYEYYQSIGGISNITEPPKKRTFNLSNGKSFSIYLLSCNCGGVCEPHGHRPLICRIYPYFPVVDATGTIYDFEYAALMDLFYRDPDAEHKCTLVREQSERIKRELTISLRPLLQDPEVVFVFRCLKELVDRLKLKMNGYINTLDEKQLKKFISKYEWMILSGKPWKDKAFAQRIDDIYEEVKAAFGGEDFL
;
A
#
# COMPACT_ATOMS: atom_id res chain seq x y z
N MET A 1 8.98 24.82 -3.27
CA MET A 1 7.80 24.24 -2.61
C MET A 1 8.25 23.69 -1.26
N PRO A 2 7.89 24.34 -0.13
CA PRO A 2 8.51 24.10 1.16
C PRO A 2 8.32 22.71 1.82
N ASN A 3 7.55 21.78 1.23
CA ASN A 3 7.14 20.56 1.95
C ASN A 3 7.29 19.26 1.15
N LYS A 4 8.32 19.12 0.30
CA LYS A 4 8.55 17.84 -0.39
C LYS A 4 9.12 16.79 0.58
N ALA A 5 8.68 15.56 0.43
CA ALA A 5 9.20 14.40 1.15
C ALA A 5 10.72 14.26 0.94
N ASP A 6 11.48 14.23 2.04
CA ASP A 6 12.89 13.87 2.02
C ASP A 6 13.02 12.33 1.99
N TRP A 7 13.19 11.78 0.79
CA TRP A 7 13.30 10.33 0.60
C TRP A 7 14.52 9.72 1.28
N GLN A 8 15.61 10.48 1.49
CA GLN A 8 16.76 10.01 2.26
C GLN A 8 16.40 9.88 3.74
N GLN A 9 15.70 10.86 4.31
CA GLN A 9 15.20 10.77 5.67
C GLN A 9 14.19 9.61 5.81
N ILE A 10 13.29 9.43 4.84
CA ILE A 10 12.30 8.35 4.84
C ILE A 10 13.00 6.98 4.82
N TYR A 11 13.99 6.79 3.96
CA TYR A 11 14.71 5.52 3.85
C TYR A 11 15.66 5.23 5.02
N SER A 12 16.06 6.25 5.76
CA SER A 12 16.82 6.08 7.01
C SER A 12 15.93 5.93 8.25
N THR A 13 14.61 6.11 8.12
CA THR A 13 13.65 5.97 9.21
C THR A 13 13.08 4.55 9.27
N GLU A 14 13.11 3.93 10.45
CA GLU A 14 12.38 2.70 10.74
C GLU A 14 11.04 3.06 11.39
N TYR A 15 9.95 2.94 10.61
CA TYR A 15 8.60 3.32 11.03
C TYR A 15 7.95 2.30 11.96
N VAL A 16 8.27 1.02 11.76
CA VAL A 16 7.78 -0.10 12.58
C VAL A 16 8.96 -0.86 13.15
N LYS A 17 9.15 -0.77 14.46
CA LYS A 17 10.26 -1.45 15.15
C LYS A 17 9.93 -2.91 15.39
N ALA A 18 10.19 -3.75 14.40
CA ALA A 18 9.98 -5.19 14.45
C ALA A 18 11.06 -5.93 13.62
N PRO A 19 12.32 -6.00 14.10
CA PRO A 19 13.37 -6.70 13.38
C PRO A 19 13.00 -8.17 13.19
N GLU A 20 13.31 -8.70 12.01
CA GLU A 20 13.03 -10.08 11.63
C GLU A 20 11.56 -10.52 11.78
N CYS A 21 10.61 -9.58 11.67
CA CYS A 21 9.17 -9.89 11.83
C CYS A 21 8.69 -11.03 10.92
N TRP A 22 9.31 -11.20 9.75
CA TRP A 22 9.05 -12.30 8.82
C TRP A 22 9.25 -13.67 9.47
N LYS A 23 10.15 -13.84 10.44
CA LYS A 23 10.34 -15.12 11.15
C LYS A 23 9.15 -15.48 12.05
N THR A 24 8.39 -14.50 12.53
CA THR A 24 7.30 -14.71 13.51
C THR A 24 6.01 -15.26 12.89
N CYS A 25 5.88 -15.19 11.56
CA CYS A 25 4.67 -15.60 10.83
C CYS A 25 5.01 -16.36 9.54
N GLY A 26 6.18 -17.01 9.49
CA GLY A 26 6.63 -17.80 8.32
C GLY A 26 6.84 -16.97 7.05
N GLY A 27 6.99 -15.66 7.18
CA GLY A 27 7.13 -14.70 6.09
C GLY A 27 5.80 -14.29 5.48
N TYR A 28 4.68 -14.41 6.20
CA TYR A 28 3.33 -14.13 5.68
C TYR A 28 3.26 -12.89 4.79
N CYS A 29 3.76 -11.74 5.23
CA CYS A 29 3.69 -10.49 4.47
C CYS A 29 4.71 -10.38 3.32
N CYS A 30 5.80 -11.14 3.40
CA CYS A 30 6.88 -11.13 2.41
C CYS A 30 6.76 -12.25 1.37
N LYS A 31 5.78 -13.14 1.57
CA LYS A 31 5.37 -14.18 0.63
C LYS A 31 3.97 -13.81 0.14
N ASN A 32 3.64 -14.15 -1.09
CA ASN A 32 2.26 -14.01 -1.53
C ASN A 32 1.39 -15.07 -0.83
N PHE A 33 0.84 -14.72 0.33
CA PHE A 33 0.26 -15.65 1.32
C PHE A 33 -1.04 -16.34 0.91
N TYR A 34 -1.68 -15.90 -0.16
CA TYR A 34 -2.75 -16.63 -0.85
C TYR A 34 -2.36 -17.03 -2.29
N GLY A 35 -1.10 -16.84 -2.66
CA GLY A 35 -0.60 -17.07 -4.00
C GLY A 35 -0.72 -18.52 -4.48
N GLU A 36 -0.71 -19.50 -3.57
CA GLU A 36 -0.99 -20.89 -3.92
C GLU A 36 -2.38 -21.10 -4.53
N HIS A 37 -3.35 -20.25 -4.18
CA HIS A 37 -4.72 -20.28 -4.70
C HIS A 37 -4.91 -19.41 -5.95
N PHE A 38 -3.93 -18.59 -6.33
CA PHE A 38 -4.00 -17.76 -7.53
C PHE A 38 -3.90 -18.63 -8.79
N ASN A 39 -4.68 -18.27 -9.81
CA ASN A 39 -4.70 -18.95 -11.10
C ASN A 39 -3.97 -18.13 -12.17
N ILE A 40 -3.98 -16.80 -12.04
CA ILE A 40 -3.48 -15.85 -13.05
C ILE A 40 -2.42 -14.92 -12.45
N LEU A 41 -2.64 -14.41 -11.23
CA LEU A 41 -1.67 -13.57 -10.54
C LEU A 41 -0.43 -14.40 -10.15
N ASP A 42 0.71 -13.72 -10.01
CA ASP A 42 1.96 -14.35 -9.57
C ASP A 42 1.73 -15.05 -8.22
N LYS A 43 2.10 -16.33 -8.13
CA LYS A 43 1.91 -17.14 -6.92
C LYS A 43 2.95 -16.86 -5.83
N ASN A 44 4.10 -16.34 -6.22
CA ASN A 44 5.25 -16.17 -5.33
C ASN A 44 5.52 -14.70 -5.05
N GLY A 45 5.30 -13.84 -6.05
CA GLY A 45 5.65 -12.44 -5.97
C GLY A 45 4.65 -11.54 -5.26
N VAL A 46 5.23 -10.60 -4.52
CA VAL A 46 4.51 -9.49 -3.88
C VAL A 46 4.80 -8.23 -4.69
N SER A 47 3.73 -7.53 -5.09
CA SER A 47 3.89 -6.24 -5.79
C SER A 47 4.12 -5.12 -4.78
N LEU A 48 5.23 -4.40 -4.92
CA LEU A 48 5.58 -3.26 -4.07
C LEU A 48 5.36 -1.96 -4.85
N PRO A 49 4.33 -1.15 -4.51
CA PRO A 49 4.15 0.16 -5.11
C PRO A 49 5.15 1.19 -4.57
N LEU A 50 5.71 1.98 -5.48
CA LEU A 50 6.53 3.15 -5.19
C LEU A 50 5.95 4.37 -5.91
N LEU A 51 6.02 5.52 -5.26
CA LEU A 51 5.81 6.81 -5.93
C LEU A 51 6.93 7.09 -6.92
N GLU A 52 6.70 7.97 -7.90
CA GLU A 52 7.71 8.29 -8.91
C GLU A 52 9.01 8.82 -8.27
N LYS A 53 8.90 9.81 -7.36
CA LYS A 53 10.07 10.34 -6.63
C LYS A 53 10.70 9.32 -5.68
N GLU A 54 9.89 8.44 -5.08
CA GLU A 54 10.40 7.33 -4.25
C GLU A 54 11.22 6.36 -5.11
N TYR A 55 10.72 6.04 -6.30
CA TYR A 55 11.36 5.12 -7.23
C TYR A 55 12.67 5.71 -7.76
N GLU A 56 12.70 6.99 -8.12
CA GLU A 56 13.92 7.71 -8.49
C GLU A 56 14.97 7.63 -7.37
N TYR A 57 14.57 7.89 -6.12
CA TYR A 57 15.47 7.77 -4.97
C TYR A 57 15.93 6.32 -4.75
N TYR A 58 15.01 5.36 -4.81
CA TYR A 58 15.29 3.92 -4.70
C TYR A 58 16.33 3.46 -5.71
N GLN A 59 16.24 3.93 -6.96
CA GLN A 59 17.25 3.66 -7.98
C GLN A 59 18.59 4.34 -7.68
N SER A 60 18.57 5.58 -7.18
CA SER A 60 19.80 6.34 -6.88
C SER A 60 20.68 5.68 -5.80
N ILE A 61 20.07 4.93 -4.89
CA ILE A 61 20.77 4.17 -3.84
C ILE A 61 21.05 2.71 -4.25
N GLY A 62 20.76 2.32 -5.50
CA GLY A 62 21.01 0.97 -6.03
C GLY A 62 19.88 -0.05 -5.79
N GLY A 63 18.85 0.30 -5.02
CA GLY A 63 17.70 -0.57 -4.75
C GLY A 63 18.04 -1.89 -4.04
N ILE A 64 17.06 -2.79 -3.96
CA ILE A 64 17.25 -4.15 -3.47
C ILE A 64 17.89 -5.00 -4.59
N SER A 65 19.10 -5.50 -4.36
CA SER A 65 19.92 -6.22 -5.32
C SER A 65 19.30 -7.53 -5.83
N ASN A 66 18.50 -8.21 -5.00
CA ASN A 66 17.83 -9.45 -5.36
C ASN A 66 16.43 -9.25 -5.96
N ILE A 67 16.04 -8.00 -6.29
CA ILE A 67 14.92 -7.71 -7.19
C ILE A 67 15.50 -7.40 -8.57
N THR A 68 15.40 -8.37 -9.48
CA THR A 68 16.04 -8.30 -10.80
C THR A 68 15.07 -7.99 -11.94
N GLU A 69 13.76 -8.12 -11.69
CA GLU A 69 12.75 -7.80 -12.69
C GLU A 69 12.55 -6.29 -12.82
N PRO A 70 12.40 -5.77 -14.06
CA PRO A 70 12.13 -4.36 -14.27
C PRO A 70 10.76 -3.98 -13.70
N PRO A 71 10.61 -2.80 -13.07
CA PRO A 71 9.33 -2.35 -12.55
C PRO A 71 8.33 -2.08 -13.67
N LYS A 72 7.05 -2.30 -13.36
CA LYS A 72 5.95 -1.87 -14.22
C LYS A 72 5.53 -0.46 -13.81
N LYS A 73 5.63 0.50 -14.74
CA LYS A 73 5.09 1.85 -14.56
C LYS A 73 3.59 1.86 -14.87
N ARG A 74 2.79 2.51 -14.03
CA ARG A 74 1.37 2.81 -14.26
C ARG A 74 1.17 4.31 -14.08
N THR A 75 0.62 4.96 -15.10
CA THR A 75 0.30 6.38 -15.07
C THR A 75 -1.21 6.57 -15.02
N PHE A 76 -1.65 7.44 -14.13
CA PHE A 76 -3.05 7.81 -13.95
C PHE A 76 -3.24 9.25 -14.37
N ASN A 77 -4.25 9.50 -15.21
CA ASN A 77 -4.59 10.84 -15.67
C ASN A 77 -5.83 11.33 -14.93
N LEU A 78 -5.77 12.54 -14.41
CA LEU A 78 -6.89 13.26 -13.82
C LEU A 78 -7.64 14.04 -14.91
N SER A 79 -8.90 14.38 -14.66
CA SER A 79 -9.73 15.08 -15.65
C SER A 79 -9.23 16.51 -15.93
N ASN A 80 -8.47 17.10 -15.00
CA ASN A 80 -7.84 18.41 -15.14
C ASN A 80 -6.53 18.37 -15.97
N GLY A 81 -6.18 17.22 -16.56
CA GLY A 81 -4.98 17.05 -17.40
C GLY A 81 -3.70 16.77 -16.63
N LYS A 82 -3.74 16.73 -15.28
CA LYS A 82 -2.61 16.29 -14.45
C LYS A 82 -2.47 14.78 -14.51
N SER A 83 -1.29 14.29 -14.17
CA SER A 83 -1.07 12.85 -14.03
C SER A 83 -0.06 12.55 -12.94
N PHE A 84 -0.14 11.34 -12.41
CA PHE A 84 0.87 10.80 -11.50
C PHE A 84 1.17 9.36 -11.87
N SER A 85 2.36 8.90 -11.52
CA SER A 85 2.80 7.53 -11.82
C SER A 85 3.14 6.77 -10.55
N ILE A 86 2.81 5.47 -10.56
CA ILE A 86 3.31 4.51 -9.60
C ILE A 86 4.20 3.48 -10.32
N TYR A 87 5.25 3.06 -9.65
CA TYR A 87 6.13 1.98 -10.08
C TYR A 87 5.83 0.75 -9.24
N LEU A 88 5.62 -0.39 -9.89
CA LEU A 88 5.33 -1.66 -9.24
C LEU A 88 6.55 -2.57 -9.38
N LEU A 89 7.29 -2.77 -8.28
CA LEU A 89 8.33 -3.80 -8.20
C LEU A 89 7.69 -5.17 -7.98
N SER A 90 8.31 -6.21 -8.54
CA SER A 90 7.98 -7.61 -8.28
C SER A 90 8.99 -8.17 -7.27
N CYS A 91 8.55 -8.43 -6.04
CA CYS A 91 9.42 -8.88 -4.96
C CYS A 91 9.15 -10.34 -4.60
N ASN A 92 10.18 -11.18 -4.80
CA ASN A 92 10.16 -12.61 -4.45
C ASN A 92 11.14 -12.93 -3.30
N CYS A 93 11.62 -11.90 -2.59
CA CYS A 93 12.68 -12.04 -1.60
C CYS A 93 12.25 -12.79 -0.33
N GLY A 94 10.95 -12.99 -0.07
CA GLY A 94 10.51 -13.81 1.07
C GLY A 94 10.94 -13.29 2.46
N GLY A 95 11.31 -12.01 2.57
CA GLY A 95 11.79 -11.37 3.80
C GLY A 95 13.32 -11.20 3.88
N VAL A 96 14.07 -11.78 2.94
CA VAL A 96 15.53 -11.66 2.84
C VAL A 96 15.95 -10.64 1.78
N CYS A 97 15.39 -9.44 1.84
CA CYS A 97 15.76 -8.33 0.94
C CYS A 97 17.21 -7.88 1.21
N GLU A 98 18.02 -7.72 0.16
CA GLU A 98 19.43 -7.35 0.27
C GLU A 98 19.75 -6.07 -0.54
N PRO A 99 20.15 -4.95 0.08
CA PRO A 99 20.19 -4.73 1.52
C PRO A 99 18.79 -4.46 2.09
N HIS A 100 18.56 -4.87 3.34
CA HIS A 100 17.25 -4.73 3.99
C HIS A 100 16.81 -3.26 4.14
N GLY A 101 17.77 -2.35 4.23
CA GLY A 101 17.55 -0.91 4.34
C GLY A 101 17.06 -0.25 3.05
N HIS A 102 16.93 -0.96 1.92
CA HIS A 102 16.42 -0.39 0.66
C HIS A 102 14.95 -0.73 0.39
N ARG A 103 14.24 -1.32 1.37
CA ARG A 103 12.81 -1.61 1.27
C ARG A 103 12.00 -0.33 0.95
N PRO A 104 11.02 -0.42 0.02
CA PRO A 104 10.06 0.66 -0.24
C PRO A 104 9.26 1.08 0.99
N LEU A 105 8.71 2.29 0.97
CA LEU A 105 7.88 2.89 2.02
C LEU A 105 6.76 1.94 2.47
N ILE A 106 6.03 1.33 1.54
CA ILE A 106 4.92 0.41 1.85
C ILE A 106 5.37 -0.76 2.74
N CYS A 107 6.59 -1.27 2.55
CA CYS A 107 7.17 -2.33 3.37
C CYS A 107 7.62 -1.82 4.75
N ARG A 108 7.97 -0.53 4.86
CA ARG A 108 8.39 0.09 6.12
C ARG A 108 7.23 0.41 7.04
N ILE A 109 6.07 0.75 6.46
CA ILE A 109 4.85 1.08 7.21
C ILE A 109 3.94 -0.14 7.45
N TYR A 110 4.23 -1.26 6.80
CA TYR A 110 3.51 -2.53 6.98
C TYR A 110 3.34 -2.90 8.47
N PRO A 111 2.16 -3.38 8.93
CA PRO A 111 1.01 -3.85 8.14
C PRO A 111 -0.02 -2.80 7.74
N TYR A 112 0.20 -1.51 8.03
CA TYR A 112 -0.82 -0.49 7.86
C TYR A 112 -0.38 0.65 6.95
N PHE A 113 -1.34 1.28 6.27
CA PHE A 113 -1.17 2.62 5.72
C PHE A 113 -2.10 3.59 6.46
N PRO A 114 -1.72 4.87 6.61
CA PRO A 114 -2.53 5.84 7.31
C PRO A 114 -3.75 6.24 6.47
N VAL A 115 -4.90 6.36 7.12
CA VAL A 115 -6.06 7.06 6.55
C VAL A 115 -6.01 8.51 7.04
N VAL A 116 -5.93 9.43 6.09
CA VAL A 116 -5.67 10.85 6.35
C VAL A 116 -6.73 11.77 5.76
N ASP A 117 -6.91 12.92 6.37
CA ASP A 117 -7.70 14.00 5.78
C ASP A 117 -6.87 14.81 4.76
N ALA A 118 -7.48 15.85 4.18
CA ALA A 118 -6.82 16.68 3.17
C ALA A 118 -5.61 17.47 3.69
N THR A 119 -5.45 17.62 5.01
CA THR A 119 -4.32 18.31 5.66
C THR A 119 -3.17 17.37 6.04
N GLY A 120 -3.35 16.05 5.82
CA GLY A 120 -2.40 15.04 6.27
C GLY A 120 -2.60 14.60 7.73
N THR A 121 -3.71 14.98 8.38
CA THR A 121 -4.01 14.51 9.73
C THR A 121 -4.51 13.07 9.67
N ILE A 122 -3.83 12.17 10.40
CA ILE A 122 -4.21 10.76 10.52
C ILE A 122 -5.42 10.64 11.45
N TYR A 123 -6.49 10.00 10.97
CA TYR A 123 -7.67 9.70 11.79
C TYR A 123 -7.97 8.20 11.90
N ASP A 124 -7.37 7.36 11.04
CA ASP A 124 -7.50 5.90 11.11
C ASP A 124 -6.33 5.20 10.38
N PHE A 125 -6.35 3.87 10.35
CA PHE A 125 -5.40 3.03 9.63
C PHE A 125 -6.12 1.90 8.87
N GLU A 126 -5.60 1.54 7.71
CA GLU A 126 -6.07 0.40 6.90
C GLU A 126 -4.93 -0.55 6.56
N TYR A 127 -5.26 -1.79 6.18
CA TYR A 127 -4.25 -2.79 5.86
C TYR A 127 -3.49 -2.47 4.57
N ALA A 128 -2.16 -2.54 4.63
CA ALA A 128 -1.27 -2.31 3.50
C ALA A 128 -1.33 -3.44 2.45
N ALA A 129 -1.60 -4.68 2.86
CA ALA A 129 -1.80 -5.79 1.93
C ALA A 129 -3.29 -5.92 1.56
N LEU A 130 -3.59 -5.91 0.25
CA LEU A 130 -4.98 -5.93 -0.23
C LEU A 130 -5.79 -7.14 0.22
N MET A 131 -5.15 -8.31 0.40
CA MET A 131 -5.85 -9.50 0.86
C MET A 131 -6.17 -9.47 2.36
N ASP A 132 -5.41 -8.70 3.15
CA ASP A 132 -5.67 -8.53 4.59
C ASP A 132 -6.92 -7.69 4.86
N LEU A 133 -7.37 -6.90 3.87
CA LEU A 133 -8.62 -6.13 3.91
C LEU A 133 -9.87 -6.98 4.15
N PHE A 134 -9.79 -8.29 3.94
CA PHE A 134 -10.92 -9.22 4.00
C PHE A 134 -10.90 -10.12 5.23
N TYR A 135 -10.14 -9.78 6.28
CA TYR A 135 -10.27 -10.47 7.57
C TYR A 135 -11.44 -9.88 8.36
N ARG A 136 -12.29 -10.74 8.94
CA ARG A 136 -13.41 -10.30 9.78
C ARG A 136 -12.95 -9.81 11.16
N ASP A 137 -12.04 -10.57 11.77
CA ASP A 137 -11.56 -10.37 13.14
C ASP A 137 -10.02 -10.48 13.18
N PRO A 138 -9.32 -9.53 12.53
CA PRO A 138 -7.88 -9.64 12.30
C PRO A 138 -7.06 -9.67 13.61
N ASP A 139 -7.53 -9.01 14.67
CA ASP A 139 -6.82 -9.04 15.96
C ASP A 139 -6.82 -10.42 16.63
N ALA A 140 -7.67 -11.36 16.18
CA ALA A 140 -7.70 -12.73 16.68
C ALA A 140 -7.09 -13.74 15.70
N GLU A 141 -7.42 -13.62 14.41
CA GLU A 141 -7.19 -14.69 13.42
C GLU A 141 -6.13 -14.35 12.36
N HIS A 142 -5.59 -13.14 12.37
CA HIS A 142 -4.63 -12.73 11.36
C HIS A 142 -3.30 -13.49 11.52
N LYS A 143 -2.76 -13.99 10.40
CA LYS A 143 -1.50 -14.77 10.41
C LYS A 143 -0.28 -13.92 10.75
N CYS A 144 -0.27 -12.65 10.36
CA CYS A 144 0.78 -11.72 10.76
C CYS A 144 0.68 -11.37 12.25
N THR A 145 1.71 -11.73 13.02
CA THR A 145 1.83 -11.45 14.45
C THR A 145 1.81 -9.96 14.78
N LEU A 146 2.31 -9.10 13.87
CA LEU A 146 2.25 -7.64 14.05
C LEU A 146 0.80 -7.12 14.08
N VAL A 147 -0.08 -7.70 13.27
CA VAL A 147 -1.51 -7.38 13.30
C VAL A 147 -2.13 -7.96 14.57
N ARG A 148 -2.03 -9.28 14.77
CA ARG A 148 -2.72 -9.99 15.86
C ARG A 148 -2.34 -9.51 17.27
N GLU A 149 -1.07 -9.18 17.50
CA GLU A 149 -0.56 -8.96 18.86
C GLU A 149 -0.07 -7.53 19.10
N GLN A 150 0.17 -6.74 18.04
CA GLN A 150 0.87 -5.45 18.17
C GLN A 150 0.17 -4.30 17.45
N SER A 151 -1.06 -4.49 16.96
CA SER A 151 -1.84 -3.50 16.21
C SER A 151 -1.82 -2.11 16.87
N GLU A 152 -2.22 -2.02 18.14
CA GLU A 152 -2.30 -0.77 18.89
C GLU A 152 -0.96 -0.07 19.12
N ARG A 153 0.12 -0.84 19.27
CA ARG A 153 1.48 -0.29 19.39
C ARG A 153 1.91 0.31 18.04
N ILE A 154 1.73 -0.46 16.97
CA ILE A 154 2.18 -0.07 15.63
C ILE A 154 1.43 1.17 15.15
N LYS A 155 0.11 1.21 15.29
CA LYS A 155 -0.70 2.39 14.93
C LYS A 155 -0.20 3.65 15.65
N ARG A 156 0.09 3.55 16.96
CA ARG A 156 0.67 4.66 17.74
C ARG A 156 2.06 5.08 17.24
N GLU A 157 2.93 4.14 16.93
CA GLU A 157 4.26 4.42 16.37
C GLU A 157 4.14 5.13 15.01
N LEU A 158 3.26 4.64 14.13
CA LEU A 158 3.00 5.22 12.81
C LEU A 158 2.41 6.62 12.89
N THR A 159 1.50 6.89 13.84
CA THR A 159 0.92 8.24 14.04
C THR A 159 1.98 9.31 14.30
N ILE A 160 3.10 8.92 14.92
CA ILE A 160 4.21 9.84 15.22
C ILE A 160 5.19 9.87 14.05
N SER A 161 5.64 8.69 13.59
CA SER A 161 6.73 8.57 12.62
C SER A 161 6.33 9.02 11.21
N LEU A 162 5.05 8.95 10.83
CA LEU A 162 4.58 9.39 9.51
C LEU A 162 4.39 10.90 9.37
N ARG A 163 4.45 11.67 10.46
CA ARG A 163 4.18 13.12 10.41
C ARG A 163 5.06 13.88 9.41
N PRO A 164 6.39 13.65 9.32
CA PRO A 164 7.23 14.35 8.34
C PRO A 164 6.83 14.02 6.89
N LEU A 165 6.45 12.77 6.64
CA LEU A 165 6.02 12.31 5.31
C LEU A 165 4.69 12.97 4.90
N LEU A 166 3.76 13.13 5.84
CA LEU A 166 2.43 13.68 5.60
C LEU A 166 2.40 15.22 5.48
N GLN A 167 3.57 15.86 5.48
CA GLN A 167 3.71 17.26 5.07
C GLN A 167 3.76 17.40 3.54
N ASP A 168 4.02 16.31 2.79
CA ASP A 168 4.02 16.35 1.33
C ASP A 168 2.60 16.16 0.77
N PRO A 169 2.05 17.15 0.04
CA PRO A 169 0.71 17.05 -0.55
C PRO A 169 0.57 15.90 -1.54
N GLU A 170 1.62 15.52 -2.27
CA GLU A 170 1.58 14.36 -3.17
C GLU A 170 1.36 13.06 -2.38
N VAL A 171 2.03 12.93 -1.24
CA VAL A 171 1.90 11.75 -0.38
C VAL A 171 0.51 11.70 0.29
N VAL A 172 0.02 12.84 0.79
CA VAL A 172 -1.34 12.95 1.32
C VAL A 172 -2.36 12.56 0.25
N PHE A 173 -2.25 13.12 -0.97
CA PHE A 173 -3.10 12.79 -2.10
C PHE A 173 -3.12 11.27 -2.37
N VAL A 174 -1.95 10.62 -2.42
CA VAL A 174 -1.86 9.18 -2.70
C VAL A 174 -2.52 8.34 -1.61
N PHE A 175 -2.30 8.65 -0.32
CA PHE A 175 -2.94 7.87 0.75
C PHE A 175 -4.46 8.02 0.74
N ARG A 176 -4.97 9.20 0.41
CA ARG A 176 -6.42 9.42 0.24
C ARG A 176 -6.96 8.65 -0.96
N CYS A 177 -6.25 8.63 -2.09
CA CYS A 177 -6.60 7.81 -3.25
C CYS A 177 -6.57 6.30 -2.90
N LEU A 178 -5.61 5.86 -2.09
CA LEU A 178 -5.50 4.47 -1.64
C LEU A 178 -6.72 4.06 -0.81
N LYS A 179 -7.23 4.94 0.06
CA LYS A 179 -8.47 4.70 0.82
C LYS A 179 -9.67 4.44 -0.11
N GLU A 180 -9.86 5.27 -1.13
CA GLU A 180 -10.93 5.09 -2.11
C GLU A 180 -10.79 3.79 -2.91
N LEU A 181 -9.55 3.42 -3.27
CA LEU A 181 -9.26 2.16 -3.96
C LEU A 181 -9.68 0.96 -3.11
N VAL A 182 -9.31 0.94 -1.83
CA VAL A 182 -9.61 -0.20 -0.94
C VAL A 182 -11.08 -0.27 -0.57
N ASP A 183 -11.76 0.86 -0.35
CA ASP A 183 -13.18 0.89 -0.01
C ASP A 183 -14.04 0.32 -1.14
N ARG A 184 -13.75 0.72 -2.37
CA ARG A 184 -14.47 0.20 -3.54
C ARG A 184 -14.18 -1.27 -3.75
N LEU A 185 -12.94 -1.71 -3.52
CA LEU A 185 -12.61 -3.13 -3.59
C LEU A 185 -13.37 -3.93 -2.52
N LYS A 186 -13.39 -3.46 -1.26
CA LYS A 186 -14.18 -4.05 -0.15
C LYS A 186 -15.67 -4.17 -0.52
N LEU A 187 -16.27 -3.09 -1.01
CA LEU A 187 -17.67 -3.06 -1.44
C LEU A 187 -17.98 -4.08 -2.55
N LYS A 188 -17.09 -4.22 -3.54
CA LYS A 188 -17.28 -5.18 -4.65
C LYS A 188 -17.05 -6.63 -4.21
N MET A 189 -16.10 -6.87 -3.32
CA MET A 189 -15.76 -8.22 -2.85
C MET A 189 -16.80 -8.76 -1.86
N ASN A 190 -17.24 -7.95 -0.89
CA ASN A 190 -18.27 -8.24 0.11
C ASN A 190 -18.18 -9.66 0.70
N GLY A 191 -17.10 -9.93 1.44
CA GLY A 191 -16.89 -11.21 2.11
C GLY A 191 -15.60 -11.21 2.93
N TYR A 192 -15.48 -12.21 3.81
CA TYR A 192 -14.35 -12.35 4.72
C TYR A 192 -13.61 -13.66 4.49
N ILE A 193 -12.34 -13.58 4.11
CA ILE A 193 -11.56 -14.71 3.62
C ILE A 193 -11.32 -15.79 4.68
N ASN A 194 -11.17 -15.38 5.94
CA ASN A 194 -10.93 -16.27 7.08
C ASN A 194 -12.17 -17.08 7.50
N THR A 195 -13.34 -16.80 6.91
CA THR A 195 -14.61 -17.49 7.25
C THR A 195 -15.05 -18.50 6.19
N LEU A 196 -14.29 -18.65 5.11
CA LEU A 196 -14.69 -19.42 3.93
C LEU A 196 -14.17 -20.87 3.99
N ASP A 197 -15.01 -21.82 3.57
CA ASP A 197 -14.54 -23.17 3.23
C ASP A 197 -13.66 -23.16 1.96
N GLU A 198 -13.01 -24.28 1.64
CA GLU A 198 -12.08 -24.38 0.50
C GLU A 198 -12.73 -24.00 -0.85
N LYS A 199 -14.00 -24.39 -1.07
CA LYS A 199 -14.72 -24.13 -2.32
C LYS A 199 -15.10 -22.65 -2.41
N GLN A 200 -15.53 -22.06 -1.30
CA GLN A 200 -15.84 -20.64 -1.18
C GLN A 200 -14.58 -19.79 -1.34
N LEU A 201 -13.47 -20.20 -0.73
CA LEU A 201 -12.17 -19.54 -0.84
C LEU A 201 -11.70 -19.49 -2.30
N LYS A 202 -11.73 -20.61 -3.03
CA LYS A 202 -11.39 -20.64 -4.46
C LYS A 202 -12.22 -19.66 -5.27
N LYS A 203 -13.54 -19.61 -5.05
CA LYS A 203 -14.43 -18.64 -5.72
C LYS A 203 -14.11 -17.19 -5.35
N PHE A 204 -13.83 -16.94 -4.07
CA PHE A 204 -13.44 -15.62 -3.59
C PHE A 204 -12.15 -15.14 -4.25
N ILE A 205 -11.14 -16.01 -4.30
CA ILE A 205 -9.84 -15.73 -4.94
C ILE A 205 -10.01 -15.47 -6.44
N SER A 206 -10.75 -16.30 -7.17
CA SER A 206 -11.00 -16.06 -8.60
C SER A 206 -11.73 -14.73 -8.84
N LYS A 207 -12.68 -14.37 -7.96
CA LYS A 207 -13.35 -13.06 -8.00
C LYS A 207 -12.36 -11.93 -7.73
N TYR A 208 -11.48 -12.07 -6.73
CA TYR A 208 -10.44 -11.11 -6.41
C TYR A 208 -9.50 -10.89 -7.60
N GLU A 209 -8.94 -11.96 -8.17
CA GLU A 209 -8.07 -11.88 -9.35
C GLU A 209 -8.76 -11.14 -10.50
N TRP A 210 -10.03 -11.46 -10.76
CA TRP A 210 -10.82 -10.75 -11.77
C TRP A 210 -11.01 -9.27 -11.44
N MET A 211 -11.31 -8.90 -10.18
CA MET A 211 -11.46 -7.49 -9.79
C MET A 211 -10.16 -6.70 -9.99
N ILE A 212 -9.02 -7.27 -9.58
CA ILE A 212 -7.71 -6.64 -9.72
C ILE A 212 -7.32 -6.50 -11.20
N LEU A 213 -7.41 -7.58 -11.98
CA LEU A 213 -6.98 -7.60 -13.38
C LEU A 213 -7.87 -6.77 -14.29
N SER A 214 -9.19 -6.83 -14.08
CA SER A 214 -10.14 -6.07 -14.89
C SER A 214 -10.23 -4.61 -14.47
N GLY A 215 -9.75 -4.24 -13.27
CA GLY A 215 -9.95 -2.92 -12.69
C GLY A 215 -11.42 -2.55 -12.46
N LYS A 216 -12.34 -3.51 -12.49
CA LYS A 216 -13.79 -3.28 -12.41
C LYS A 216 -14.23 -2.41 -11.22
N PRO A 217 -13.64 -2.50 -10.01
CA PRO A 217 -14.04 -1.62 -8.90
C PRO A 217 -13.79 -0.12 -9.14
N TRP A 218 -12.93 0.22 -10.11
CA TRP A 218 -12.40 1.57 -10.32
C TRP A 218 -12.68 2.13 -11.72
N LYS A 219 -13.55 1.48 -12.49
CA LYS A 219 -13.85 1.84 -13.88
C LYS A 219 -14.98 2.85 -14.07
N ASP A 220 -15.68 3.21 -13.00
CA ASP A 220 -16.83 4.12 -13.09
C ASP A 220 -16.43 5.59 -12.97
N LYS A 221 -17.28 6.48 -13.51
CA LYS A 221 -17.06 7.93 -13.49
C LYS A 221 -17.03 8.50 -12.07
N ALA A 222 -17.76 7.90 -11.13
CA ALA A 222 -17.77 8.36 -9.76
C ALA A 222 -16.41 8.13 -9.08
N PHE A 223 -15.68 7.08 -9.46
CA PHE A 223 -14.31 6.88 -9.00
C PHE A 223 -13.39 7.97 -9.53
N ALA A 224 -13.39 8.20 -10.85
CA ALA A 224 -12.57 9.24 -11.47
C ALA A 224 -12.84 10.62 -10.86
N GLN A 225 -14.12 11.00 -10.74
CA GLN A 225 -14.51 12.26 -10.11
C GLN A 225 -14.00 12.37 -8.67
N ARG A 226 -14.08 11.28 -7.90
CA ARG A 226 -13.59 11.30 -6.52
C ARG A 226 -12.08 11.52 -6.44
N ILE A 227 -11.29 10.96 -7.35
CA ILE A 227 -9.84 11.21 -7.42
C ILE A 227 -9.56 12.68 -7.76
N ASP A 228 -10.32 13.27 -8.70
CA ASP A 228 -10.22 14.69 -9.02
C ASP A 228 -10.58 15.57 -7.81
N ASP A 229 -11.65 15.22 -7.08
CA ASP A 229 -12.06 15.93 -5.86
C ASP A 229 -10.98 15.86 -4.77
N ILE A 230 -10.35 14.68 -4.58
CA ILE A 230 -9.25 14.51 -3.61
C ILE A 230 -8.07 15.42 -3.98
N TYR A 231 -7.74 15.54 -5.27
CA TYR A 231 -6.69 16.44 -5.73
C TYR A 231 -7.00 17.89 -5.36
N GLU A 232 -8.19 18.39 -5.68
CA GLU A 232 -8.58 19.78 -5.39
C GLU A 232 -8.67 20.04 -3.87
N GLU A 233 -9.18 19.09 -3.08
CA GLU A 233 -9.23 19.18 -1.62
C GLU A 233 -7.83 19.31 -1.00
N VAL A 234 -6.88 18.46 -1.44
CA VAL A 234 -5.49 18.53 -0.95
C VAL A 234 -4.82 19.81 -1.43
N LYS A 235 -5.02 20.20 -2.70
CA LYS A 235 -4.48 21.44 -3.24
C LYS A 235 -4.93 22.64 -2.41
N ALA A 236 -6.23 22.73 -2.10
CA ALA A 236 -6.78 23.78 -1.26
C ALA A 236 -6.17 23.77 0.15
N ALA A 237 -6.02 22.60 0.78
CA ALA A 237 -5.43 22.47 2.11
C ALA A 237 -3.96 22.87 2.17
N PHE A 238 -3.22 22.75 1.07
CA PHE A 238 -1.79 23.06 0.96
C PHE A 238 -1.52 24.41 0.26
N GLY A 239 -2.45 25.36 0.33
CA GLY A 239 -2.23 26.74 -0.11
C GLY A 239 -2.54 27.02 -1.58
N GLY A 240 -3.18 26.08 -2.29
CA GLY A 240 -3.66 26.27 -3.66
C GLY A 240 -2.60 26.05 -4.74
N GLU A 241 -1.38 25.63 -4.38
CA GLU A 241 -0.31 25.32 -5.33
C GLU A 241 -0.49 23.92 -5.94
N ASP A 242 -0.21 23.79 -7.24
CA ASP A 242 -0.17 22.49 -7.91
C ASP A 242 0.99 21.65 -7.36
N PHE A 243 0.72 20.39 -7.00
CA PHE A 243 1.71 19.44 -6.47
C PHE A 243 1.92 18.19 -7.35
N LEU A 244 1.10 18.01 -8.38
CA LEU A 244 1.25 17.00 -9.44
C LEU A 244 1.77 17.64 -10.74
#